data_AF-A0A2X2TYK4-F1
#
_entry.id   AF-A0A2X2TYK4-F1
#
_cell.length_a   1.000
_cell.length_b   1.000
_cell.length_c   1.000
_cell.angle_alpha   90.00
_cell.angle_beta   90.00
_cell.angle_gamma   90.00
#
_symmetry.space_group_name_H-M   'P 1'
#
loop_
_entity.id
_entity.type
_entity.pdbx_description
1 polymer ?
#
loop_
_entity_poly.entity_id
_entity_poly.type
_entity_poly.pdbx_seq_one_letter_code
_entity_poly.pdbx_strand_id
1 'polypeptide(L)'
;MLWRKKDFTVAEMEEMENTLRNSKLYLLKLSADDEDLSEKLGLKVEYVTNMADDNEAELIPIDDSNYYGLIRLRKELKKHKFAYIHEIIHYIFDVGYGNKVDECFFRKKKGKTNSHEEQRTSTALPK
;
A
#
# COMPACT_ATOMS: atom_id res chain seq x y z
N MET A 1 21.37 -7.58 -19.14
CA MET A 1 20.03 -7.95 -19.62
C MET A 1 19.48 -6.76 -20.39
N LEU A 2 19.43 -6.81 -21.73
CA LEU A 2 18.79 -5.76 -22.53
C LEU A 2 17.27 -5.91 -22.35
N TRP A 3 16.64 -4.97 -21.64
CA TRP A 3 15.20 -4.91 -21.50
C TRP A 3 14.59 -4.53 -22.85
N ARG A 4 14.00 -5.50 -23.56
CA ARG A 4 13.10 -5.19 -24.67
C ARG A 4 11.85 -4.56 -24.08
N LYS A 5 11.51 -3.33 -24.47
CA LYS A 5 10.16 -2.81 -24.27
C LYS A 5 9.20 -3.78 -24.96
N LYS A 6 8.24 -4.31 -24.20
CA LYS A 6 7.17 -5.10 -24.77
C LYS A 6 6.23 -4.10 -25.44
N ASP A 7 6.20 -4.09 -26.76
CA ASP A 7 5.24 -3.28 -27.51
C ASP A 7 3.89 -4.02 -27.46
N PHE A 8 2.92 -3.45 -26.74
CA PHE A 8 1.57 -3.96 -26.69
C PHE A 8 0.83 -3.57 -27.98
N THR A 9 0.05 -4.48 -28.52
CA THR A 9 -0.88 -4.18 -29.61
C THR A 9 -2.01 -3.29 -29.11
N VAL A 10 -2.68 -2.59 -30.03
CA VAL A 10 -3.86 -1.76 -29.69
C VAL A 10 -4.93 -2.59 -28.98
N ALA A 11 -5.19 -3.81 -29.46
CA ALA A 11 -6.17 -4.71 -28.85
C ALA A 11 -5.79 -5.11 -27.40
N GLU A 12 -4.51 -5.41 -27.14
CA GLU A 12 -4.03 -5.69 -25.78
C GLU A 12 -4.18 -4.45 -24.86
N MET A 13 -3.91 -3.25 -25.38
CA MET A 13 -4.10 -2.01 -24.62
C MET A 13 -5.58 -1.76 -24.30
N GLU A 14 -6.48 -1.97 -25.27
CA GLU A 14 -7.94 -1.84 -25.06
C GLU A 14 -8.45 -2.86 -24.04
N GLU A 15 -7.98 -4.10 -24.09
CA GLU A 15 -8.34 -5.14 -23.11
C GLU A 15 -7.86 -4.76 -21.69
N MET A 16 -6.62 -4.28 -21.57
CA MET A 16 -6.08 -3.81 -20.29
C MET A 16 -6.86 -2.62 -19.75
N GLU A 17 -7.21 -1.64 -20.60
CA GLU A 17 -8.01 -0.48 -20.19
C GLU A 17 -9.40 -0.91 -19.72
N ASN A 18 -10.06 -1.82 -20.45
CA ASN A 18 -11.35 -2.37 -20.05
C ASN A 18 -11.26 -3.13 -18.72
N THR A 19 -10.21 -3.91 -18.53
CA THR A 19 -9.97 -4.64 -17.27
C THR A 19 -9.78 -3.67 -16.10
N LEU A 20 -9.02 -2.58 -16.30
CA LEU A 20 -8.82 -1.55 -15.29
C LEU A 20 -10.13 -0.82 -14.96
N ARG A 21 -10.89 -0.38 -15.96
CA ARG A 21 -12.18 0.31 -15.81
C ARG A 21 -13.23 -0.54 -15.10
N ASN A 22 -13.18 -1.85 -15.28
CA ASN A 22 -14.11 -2.80 -14.65
C ASN A 22 -13.59 -3.37 -13.31
N SER A 23 -12.40 -2.98 -12.88
CA SER A 23 -11.83 -3.46 -11.61
C SER A 23 -12.62 -2.92 -10.41
N LYS A 24 -12.69 -3.72 -9.35
CA LYS A 24 -13.37 -3.33 -8.09
C LYS A 24 -12.83 -2.00 -7.54
N LEU A 25 -11.51 -1.80 -7.58
CA LEU A 25 -10.86 -0.58 -7.11
C LEU A 25 -11.25 0.66 -7.93
N TYR A 26 -11.35 0.54 -9.26
CA TYR A 26 -11.76 1.67 -10.12
C TYR A 26 -13.21 2.09 -9.83
N LEU A 27 -14.09 1.13 -9.58
CA LEU A 27 -15.51 1.39 -9.29
C LEU A 27 -15.75 2.10 -7.94
N LEU A 28 -14.83 1.96 -6.98
CA LEU A 28 -14.92 2.62 -5.68
C LEU A 28 -14.67 4.14 -5.76
N LYS A 29 -14.12 4.65 -6.88
CA LYS A 29 -13.83 6.07 -7.11
C LYS A 29 -13.05 6.70 -5.93
N LEU A 30 -12.04 5.98 -5.45
CA LEU A 30 -11.21 6.40 -4.33
C LEU A 30 -10.39 7.64 -4.69
N SER A 31 -10.31 8.59 -3.77
CA SER A 31 -9.37 9.69 -3.85
C SER A 31 -8.30 9.55 -2.77
N ALA A 32 -7.05 9.91 -3.10
CA ALA A 32 -6.00 10.10 -2.12
C ALA A 32 -6.36 11.17 -1.07
N ASP A 33 -7.33 12.04 -1.40
CA ASP A 33 -7.81 13.09 -0.51
C ASP A 33 -8.97 12.70 0.40
N ASP A 34 -9.51 11.49 0.25
CA ASP A 34 -10.58 10.99 1.09
C ASP A 34 -10.12 10.85 2.55
N GLU A 35 -10.80 11.54 3.47
CA GLU A 35 -10.50 11.46 4.91
C GLU A 35 -10.73 10.04 5.46
N ASP A 36 -11.69 9.33 4.87
CA ASP A 36 -12.15 7.98 5.22
C ASP A 36 -11.57 6.89 4.29
N LEU A 37 -10.49 7.17 3.56
CA LEU A 37 -9.94 6.26 2.54
C LEU A 37 -9.72 4.82 3.05
N SER A 38 -9.25 4.67 4.29
CA SER A 38 -8.96 3.36 4.90
C SER A 38 -10.24 2.65 5.28
N GLU A 39 -11.22 3.37 5.81
CA GLU A 39 -12.54 2.81 6.12
C GLU A 39 -13.23 2.32 4.86
N LYS A 40 -13.19 3.08 3.76
CA LYS A 40 -13.67 2.66 2.43
C LYS A 40 -13.00 1.38 1.92
N LEU A 41 -11.74 1.17 2.31
CA LEU A 41 -10.96 0.00 1.97
C LEU A 41 -11.06 -1.12 3.02
N GLY A 42 -11.84 -0.92 4.09
CA GLY A 42 -11.95 -1.86 5.20
C GLY A 42 -10.64 -2.06 5.95
N LEU A 43 -9.79 -1.04 6.06
CA LEU A 43 -8.52 -1.10 6.78
C LEU A 43 -8.59 -0.25 8.04
N LYS A 44 -7.96 -0.73 9.11
CA LYS A 44 -7.77 0.06 10.33
C LYS A 44 -6.39 0.68 10.29
N VAL A 45 -6.25 1.94 10.70
CA VAL A 45 -4.96 2.64 10.76
C VAL A 45 -4.72 3.21 12.15
N GLU A 46 -3.52 2.94 12.69
CA GLU A 46 -3.10 3.42 13.99
C GLU A 46 -1.71 4.08 13.93
N TYR A 47 -1.56 5.21 14.62
CA TYR A 47 -0.28 5.89 14.77
C TYR A 47 0.32 5.60 16.13
N VAL A 48 1.45 4.89 16.14
CA VAL A 48 2.06 4.31 17.35
C VAL A 48 3.45 4.84 17.63
N THR A 49 3.85 4.84 18.89
CA THR A 49 5.21 5.18 19.33
C THR A 49 6.04 3.94 19.68
N ASN A 50 5.39 2.82 19.97
CA ASN A 50 5.99 1.53 20.33
C ASN A 50 6.15 0.62 19.11
N MET A 51 7.15 0.92 18.30
CA MET A 51 7.53 0.13 17.13
C MET A 51 9.05 -0.09 17.11
N ALA A 52 9.50 -1.28 16.71
CA ALA A 52 10.92 -1.63 16.62
C ALA A 52 11.70 -0.55 15.84
N ASP A 53 12.85 -0.12 16.37
CA ASP A 53 13.54 1.10 15.93
C ASP A 53 13.82 1.19 14.43
N ASP A 54 14.06 0.06 13.76
CA ASP A 54 14.32 0.03 12.32
C ASP A 54 13.06 0.00 11.44
N ASN A 55 11.88 -0.24 12.01
CA ASN A 55 10.60 -0.24 11.28
C ASN A 55 10.02 1.19 11.25
N GLU A 56 9.31 1.54 10.19
CA GLU A 56 8.55 2.79 10.04
C GLU A 56 7.04 2.57 9.91
N ALA A 57 6.65 1.40 9.37
CA ALA A 57 5.28 0.94 9.29
C ALA A 57 5.20 -0.59 9.37
N GLU A 58 4.02 -1.10 9.75
CA GLU A 58 3.72 -2.53 9.86
C GLU A 58 2.29 -2.77 9.39
N LEU A 59 2.06 -3.78 8.55
CA LEU A 59 0.75 -4.31 8.21
C LEU A 59 0.61 -5.64 8.93
N ILE A 60 -0.37 -5.75 9.82
CA ILE A 60 -0.55 -6.94 10.67
C ILE A 60 -1.99 -7.46 10.62
N PRO A 61 -2.19 -8.75 10.93
CA PRO A 61 -3.52 -9.32 11.14
C PRO A 61 -4.27 -8.59 12.25
N ILE A 62 -5.60 -8.50 12.11
CA ILE A 62 -6.48 -7.93 13.13
C ILE A 62 -7.66 -8.88 13.40
N ASP A 63 -7.91 -9.13 14.68
CA ASP A 63 -9.06 -9.88 15.17
C ASP A 63 -10.29 -8.97 15.28
N ASP A 64 -10.65 -8.33 14.16
CA ASP A 64 -11.85 -7.51 14.02
C ASP A 64 -12.50 -7.86 12.68
N SER A 65 -13.75 -8.32 12.71
CA SER A 65 -14.49 -8.72 11.50
C SER A 65 -14.77 -7.54 10.56
N ASN A 66 -14.73 -6.30 11.06
CA ASN A 66 -15.02 -5.11 10.27
C ASN A 66 -13.85 -4.66 9.39
N TYR A 67 -12.63 -5.15 9.66
CA TYR A 67 -11.42 -4.70 8.98
C TYR A 67 -10.61 -5.85 8.41
N TYR A 68 -10.13 -5.75 7.18
CA TYR A 68 -9.26 -6.73 6.53
C TYR A 68 -7.86 -6.79 7.14
N GLY A 69 -7.37 -5.70 7.72
CA GLY A 69 -6.05 -5.64 8.33
C GLY A 69 -5.83 -4.34 9.12
N LEU A 70 -4.72 -4.31 9.87
CA LEU A 70 -4.29 -3.15 10.65
C LEU A 70 -2.96 -2.62 10.13
N ILE A 71 -2.96 -1.37 9.67
CA ILE A 71 -1.76 -0.61 9.34
C ILE A 71 -1.34 0.17 10.58
N ARG A 72 -0.14 -0.10 11.09
CA ARG A 72 0.50 0.67 12.15
C ARG A 72 1.59 1.52 11.55
N LEU A 73 1.51 2.83 11.73
CA LEU A 73 2.54 3.78 11.31
C LEU A 73 3.19 4.42 12.52
N ARG A 74 4.46 4.79 12.40
CA ARG A 74 5.10 5.65 13.38
C ARG A 74 4.36 6.98 13.54
N LYS A 75 4.18 7.43 14.79
CA LYS A 75 3.45 8.67 15.11
C LYS A 75 4.03 9.90 14.42
N GLU A 76 5.34 9.94 14.19
CA GLU A 76 6.03 11.02 13.49
C GLU A 76 5.59 11.16 12.02
N LEU A 77 5.08 10.07 11.42
CA LEU A 77 4.60 10.04 10.04
C LEU A 77 3.20 10.64 9.87
N LYS A 78 2.48 10.94 10.95
CA LYS A 78 1.12 11.50 10.89
C LYS A 78 1.05 12.82 10.11
N LYS A 79 2.14 13.59 10.08
CA LYS A 79 2.26 14.83 9.30
C LYS A 79 2.42 14.60 7.79
N HIS A 80 2.73 13.37 7.38
CA HIS A 80 3.00 12.99 6.00
C HIS A 80 1.83 12.17 5.47
N LYS A 81 0.84 12.84 4.85
CA LYS A 81 -0.35 12.20 4.26
C LYS A 81 0.01 11.03 3.33
N PHE A 82 1.10 11.17 2.58
CA PHE A 82 1.56 10.14 1.65
C PHE A 82 2.05 8.86 2.34
N ALA A 83 2.56 8.91 3.58
CA ALA A 83 3.04 7.72 4.28
C ALA A 83 1.91 6.70 4.47
N TYR A 84 0.74 7.19 4.90
CA TYR A 84 -0.45 6.36 5.06
C TYR A 84 -0.97 5.81 3.72
N ILE A 85 -1.01 6.63 2.67
CA ILE A 85 -1.42 6.19 1.32
C ILE A 85 -0.45 5.13 0.79
N HIS A 86 0.85 5.30 1.03
CA HIS A 86 1.88 4.35 0.64
C HIS A 86 1.65 2.97 1.25
N GLU A 87 1.27 2.91 2.53
CA GLU A 87 0.96 1.64 3.19
C GLU A 87 -0.33 0.99 2.68
N ILE A 88 -1.33 1.78 2.28
CA ILE A 88 -2.52 1.25 1.58
C ILE A 88 -2.12 0.61 0.25
N ILE A 89 -1.25 1.26 -0.52
CA ILE A 89 -0.75 0.72 -1.78
C ILE A 89 0.00 -0.59 -1.52
N HIS A 90 0.83 -0.64 -0.48
CA HIS A 90 1.49 -1.88 -0.06
C HIS A 90 0.49 -2.99 0.25
N TYR A 91 -0.53 -2.76 1.07
CA TYR A 91 -1.58 -3.76 1.32
C TYR A 91 -2.20 -4.31 0.01
N ILE A 92 -2.50 -3.44 -0.96
CA ILE A 92 -3.05 -3.88 -2.25
C ILE A 92 -2.08 -4.80 -3.00
N PHE A 93 -0.77 -4.56 -2.93
CA PHE A 93 0.24 -5.38 -3.60
C PHE A 93 0.62 -6.65 -2.83
N ASP A 94 0.73 -6.56 -1.50
CA ASP A 94 1.15 -7.69 -0.66
C ASP A 94 0.02 -8.71 -0.49
N VAL A 95 -1.22 -8.24 -0.33
CA VAL A 95 -2.36 -9.05 0.11
C VAL A 95 -3.49 -9.08 -0.93
N GLY A 96 -3.70 -7.96 -1.64
CA GLY A 96 -4.78 -7.82 -2.61
C GLY A 96 -6.05 -7.23 -2.00
N TYR A 97 -6.73 -6.39 -2.78
CA TYR A 97 -7.93 -5.69 -2.32
C TYR A 97 -9.06 -6.64 -1.88
N GLY A 98 -9.52 -6.45 -0.64
CA GLY A 98 -10.65 -7.17 -0.03
C GLY A 98 -10.27 -8.51 0.61
N ASN A 99 -8.98 -8.82 0.70
CA ASN A 99 -8.48 -10.03 1.35
C ASN A 99 -8.02 -9.73 2.78
N LYS A 100 -8.24 -10.68 3.69
CA LYS A 100 -7.77 -10.58 5.07
C LYS A 100 -6.24 -10.70 5.12
N VAL A 101 -5.62 -9.90 5.99
CA VAL A 101 -4.20 -9.98 6.29
C VAL A 101 -3.97 -11.13 7.25
N ASP A 102 -3.31 -12.18 6.78
CA ASP A 102 -3.05 -13.40 7.55
C ASP A 102 -1.61 -13.49 8.09
N GLU A 103 -0.70 -12.65 7.59
CA GLU A 103 0.69 -12.56 8.03
C GLU A 103 1.16 -11.10 8.19
N CYS A 104 2.29 -10.91 8.88
CA CYS A 104 2.82 -9.58 9.17
C CYS A 104 3.81 -9.11 8.08
N PHE A 105 3.62 -7.90 7.57
CA PHE A 105 4.55 -7.23 6.67
C PHE A 105 5.17 -6.03 7.39
N PHE A 106 6.49 -5.93 7.36
CA PHE A 106 7.23 -4.88 8.07
C PHE A 106 7.94 -3.97 7.07
N ARG A 107 7.75 -2.66 7.20
CA ARG A 107 8.45 -1.66 6.40
C ARG A 107 9.58 -1.05 7.20
N LYS A 108 10.80 -1.14 6.67
CA LYS A 108 12.00 -0.60 7.30
C LYS A 108 12.20 0.86 6.91
N LYS A 109 12.78 1.62 7.84
CA LYS A 109 13.25 2.99 7.58
C LYS A 109 14.19 3.01 6.37
N LYS A 110 14.11 4.09 5.59
CA LYS A 110 15.04 4.35 4.49
C LYS A 110 16.50 4.19 4.94
N GLY A 111 17.28 3.42 4.17
CA GLY A 111 18.69 3.11 4.48
C GLY A 111 18.90 1.98 5.50
N LYS A 112 17.83 1.36 6.01
CA LYS A 112 17.88 0.18 6.88
C LYS A 112 17.40 -1.12 6.21
N THR A 113 16.79 -1.03 5.02
CA THR A 113 16.43 -2.20 4.20
C THR A 113 17.56 -2.57 3.25
N ASN A 114 17.79 -3.88 3.10
CA ASN A 114 18.67 -4.45 2.08
C ASN A 114 17.87 -4.95 0.85
N SER A 115 16.53 -4.82 0.86
CA SER A 115 15.68 -5.25 -0.25
C SER A 115 15.74 -4.21 -1.38
N HIS A 116 16.17 -4.65 -2.56
CA HIS A 116 16.24 -3.79 -3.74
C HIS A 116 14.85 -3.29 -4.18
N GLU A 117 13.78 -4.04 -3.92
CA GLU A 117 12.41 -3.63 -4.26
C GLU A 117 11.86 -2.57 -3.29
N GLU A 118 12.10 -2.73 -1.99
CA GLU A 118 11.73 -1.73 -0.98
C GLU A 118 12.55 -0.45 -1.16
N GLN A 119 13.85 -0.55 -1.49
CA GLN A 119 14.67 0.63 -1.75
C GLN A 119 14.15 1.48 -2.91
N ARG A 120 13.53 0.88 -3.94
CA ARG A 120 12.94 1.60 -5.08
C ARG A 120 11.64 2.32 -4.72
N THR A 121 10.87 1.81 -3.77
CA THR A 121 9.56 2.35 -3.36
C THR A 121 9.68 3.34 -2.20
N SER A 122 10.56 3.08 -1.22
CA SER A 122 10.86 4.00 -0.11
C SER A 122 11.61 5.28 -0.54
N THR A 123 12.10 5.37 -1.78
CA THR A 123 12.71 6.61 -2.31
C THR A 123 11.70 7.70 -2.67
N ALA A 124 10.40 7.41 -2.69
CA ALA A 124 9.37 8.30 -3.24
C ALA A 124 8.77 9.34 -2.26
N LEU A 125 9.18 9.36 -0.99
CA LEU A 125 8.80 10.45 -0.07
C LEU A 125 9.74 11.66 -0.27
N PRO A 126 9.28 12.78 -0.84
CA PRO A 126 10.09 13.99 -0.91
C PRO A 126 10.36 14.53 0.51
N LYS A 127 11.55 15.11 0.69
CA LYS A 127 11.93 15.84 1.90
C LYS A 127 11.08 17.09 2.08
#